data_AF-A0AAW0PBR3-F1
#
_entry.id   AF-A0AAW0PBR3-F1
#
_cell.length_a   1.000
_cell.length_b   1.000
_cell.length_c   1.000
_cell.angle_alpha   90.00
_cell.angle_beta   90.00
_cell.angle_gamma   90.00
#
_symmetry.space_group_name_H-M   'P 1'
#
loop_
_entity.id
_entity.type
_entity.pdbx_description
1 polymer ?
#
loop_
_entity_poly.entity_id
_entity_poly.type
_entity_poly.pdbx_seq_one_letter_code
_entity_poly.pdbx_strand_id
1 'polypeptide(L)'
;MAGNMELAPLRPWDDFFPGADRFGKPEFSDMTKWNNRVISNLMYYQTNYFAVAVVVFLIVGFLNPLGMFLGGAVVTLIFAGSVWAGENQSIIKNFKKKNPTLFVLAVMVTSYFVLSLFGGVLVFIFGITFPLLLILIHASLRLRNMKNRLENKMEGAGLKKTPMGVIMDLLDQQEERMNKIQDFIEGKLKE
;
A
#
# COMPACT_ATOMS: atom_id res chain seq x y z
N MET A 1 6.74 -24.00 3.86
CA MET A 1 8.14 -23.70 3.49
C MET A 1 8.28 -22.19 3.39
N ALA A 2 8.93 -21.54 4.36
CA ALA A 2 9.22 -20.11 4.28
C ALA A 2 10.38 -19.95 3.29
N GLY A 3 10.07 -19.67 2.03
CA GLY A 3 11.09 -19.30 1.05
C GLY A 3 11.74 -18.00 1.52
N ASN A 4 13.07 -17.95 1.52
CA ASN A 4 13.84 -16.75 1.86
C ASN A 4 13.31 -15.58 1.01
N MET A 5 12.66 -14.62 1.68
CA MET A 5 12.14 -13.43 1.03
C MET A 5 13.33 -12.52 0.74
N GLU A 6 13.60 -12.28 -0.54
CA GLU A 6 14.69 -11.42 -0.97
C GLU A 6 14.17 -10.00 -1.15
N LEU A 7 14.92 -9.01 -0.65
CA LEU A 7 14.62 -7.62 -0.99
C LEU A 7 15.00 -7.37 -2.44
N ALA A 8 14.11 -6.73 -3.20
CA ALA A 8 14.42 -6.31 -4.55
C ALA A 8 15.65 -5.37 -4.55
N PRO A 9 16.58 -5.49 -5.50
CA PRO A 9 17.72 -4.59 -5.57
C PRO A 9 17.25 -3.16 -5.89
N LEU A 10 17.94 -2.17 -5.33
CA LEU A 10 17.73 -0.77 -5.70
C LEU A 10 18.12 -0.58 -7.17
N ARG A 11 17.19 -0.07 -7.99
CA ARG A 11 17.43 0.14 -9.43
C ARG A 11 18.26 1.40 -9.67
N PRO A 12 19.13 1.38 -10.70
CA PRO A 12 19.88 2.56 -11.11
C PRO A 12 18.97 3.78 -11.32
N TRP A 13 19.48 4.95 -10.93
CA TRP A 13 18.71 6.20 -10.96
C TRP A 13 18.31 6.60 -12.38
N ASP A 14 19.17 6.37 -13.35
CA ASP A 14 18.90 6.61 -14.77
C ASP A 14 17.73 5.76 -15.30
N ASP A 15 17.53 4.54 -14.78
CA ASP A 15 16.37 3.70 -15.11
C ASP A 15 15.07 4.21 -14.46
N PHE A 16 15.18 4.74 -13.24
CA PHE A 16 14.06 5.23 -12.45
C PHE A 16 13.58 6.63 -12.87
N PHE A 17 14.48 7.56 -13.15
CA PHE A 17 14.13 8.97 -13.40
C PHE A 17 13.62 9.27 -14.83
N PRO A 18 12.94 10.42 -15.03
CA PRO A 18 12.34 10.80 -16.31
C PRO A 18 13.34 10.95 -17.46
N GLY A 19 13.26 10.02 -18.42
CA GLY A 19 13.59 10.26 -19.82
C GLY A 19 12.30 10.48 -20.61
N ALA A 20 12.28 11.39 -21.58
CA ALA A 20 11.07 11.70 -22.36
C ALA A 20 10.52 10.47 -23.12
N ASP A 21 11.38 9.50 -23.45
CA ASP A 21 11.07 8.22 -24.09
C ASP A 21 10.55 7.15 -23.10
N ARG A 22 10.68 7.40 -21.79
CA ARG A 22 10.44 6.42 -20.72
C ARG A 22 9.11 6.60 -20.01
N PHE A 23 8.44 7.74 -20.25
CA PHE A 23 7.19 8.13 -19.61
C PHE A 23 6.13 8.42 -20.68
N GLY A 24 4.91 7.97 -20.43
CA GLY A 24 3.80 8.15 -21.35
C GLY A 24 2.47 8.24 -20.62
N LYS A 25 1.49 8.87 -21.29
CA LYS A 25 0.15 9.06 -20.74
C LYS A 25 -0.50 7.70 -20.40
N PRO A 26 -1.29 7.60 -19.32
CA PRO A 26 -2.12 6.42 -19.07
C PRO A 26 -3.18 6.24 -20.13
N GLU A 27 -3.32 5.00 -20.55
CA GLU A 27 -4.34 4.57 -21.48
C GLU A 27 -5.57 4.17 -20.68
N PHE A 28 -6.33 5.18 -20.24
CA PHE A 28 -7.53 4.99 -19.43
C PHE A 28 -8.67 4.29 -20.20
N SER A 29 -8.55 4.14 -21.52
CA SER A 29 -9.49 3.34 -22.33
C SER A 29 -9.32 1.84 -22.12
N ASP A 30 -8.12 1.39 -21.75
CA ASP A 30 -7.81 -0.02 -21.48
C ASP A 30 -7.29 -0.15 -20.04
N MET A 31 -8.23 -0.32 -19.11
CA MET A 31 -7.93 -0.43 -17.68
C MET A 31 -7.04 -1.62 -17.36
N THR A 32 -7.19 -2.73 -18.08
CA THR A 32 -6.37 -3.93 -17.90
C THR A 32 -4.91 -3.64 -18.26
N LYS A 33 -4.67 -2.93 -19.36
CA LYS A 33 -3.31 -2.54 -19.77
C LYS A 33 -2.70 -1.51 -18.83
N TRP A 34 -3.47 -0.54 -18.36
CA TRP A 34 -3.00 0.43 -17.37
C TRP A 34 -2.68 -0.25 -16.02
N ASN A 35 -3.55 -1.12 -15.51
CA ASN A 35 -3.30 -1.87 -14.28
C ASN A 35 -2.03 -2.72 -14.38
N ASN A 36 -1.89 -3.47 -15.49
CA ASN A 36 -0.68 -4.24 -15.76
C ASN A 36 0.59 -3.37 -15.82
N ARG A 37 0.48 -2.12 -16.27
CA ARG A 37 1.61 -1.17 -16.26
C ARG A 37 1.96 -0.76 -14.84
N VAL A 38 0.96 -0.39 -14.03
CA VAL A 38 1.15 0.01 -12.63
C VAL A 38 1.76 -1.13 -11.82
N ILE A 39 1.15 -2.32 -11.82
CA ILE A 39 1.64 -3.51 -11.09
C ILE A 39 3.07 -3.84 -11.52
N SER A 40 3.32 -3.89 -12.83
CA SER A 40 4.65 -4.21 -13.37
C SER A 40 5.71 -3.22 -12.87
N ASN A 41 5.40 -1.93 -12.84
CA ASN A 41 6.33 -0.93 -12.32
C ASN A 41 6.49 -0.99 -10.80
N LEU A 42 5.40 -1.21 -10.04
CA LEU A 42 5.42 -1.40 -8.59
C LEU A 42 6.34 -2.55 -8.18
N MET A 43 6.29 -3.65 -8.92
CA MET A 43 7.13 -4.83 -8.69
C MET A 43 8.60 -4.61 -9.05
N TYR A 44 8.88 -3.91 -10.15
CA TYR A 44 10.25 -3.72 -10.61
C TYR A 44 11.04 -2.68 -9.78
N TYR A 45 10.37 -1.59 -9.35
CA TYR A 45 10.99 -0.45 -8.63
C TYR A 45 10.69 -0.43 -7.12
N GLN A 46 10.32 -1.55 -6.51
CA GLN A 46 9.93 -1.65 -5.10
C GLN A 46 10.85 -0.85 -4.16
N THR A 47 12.16 -1.10 -4.23
CA THR A 47 13.14 -0.48 -3.34
C THR A 47 13.34 1.00 -3.64
N ASN A 48 13.23 1.42 -4.90
CA ASN A 48 13.24 2.84 -5.27
C ASN A 48 12.00 3.56 -4.72
N TYR A 49 10.82 2.96 -4.81
CA TYR A 49 9.60 3.52 -4.24
C TYR A 49 9.65 3.62 -2.72
N PHE A 50 10.17 2.59 -2.06
CA PHE A 50 10.40 2.65 -0.62
C PHE A 50 11.36 3.78 -0.25
N ALA A 51 12.47 3.93 -0.98
CA ALA A 51 13.42 5.01 -0.76
C ALA A 51 12.78 6.40 -0.98
N VAL A 52 11.99 6.58 -2.04
CA VAL A 52 11.22 7.82 -2.28
C VAL A 52 10.25 8.10 -1.14
N ALA A 53 9.52 7.09 -0.67
CA ALA A 53 8.61 7.23 0.45
C ALA A 53 9.33 7.72 1.70
N VAL A 54 10.48 7.13 2.05
CA VAL A 54 11.29 7.54 3.18
C VAL A 54 11.80 8.97 3.02
N VAL A 55 12.36 9.33 1.86
CA VAL A 55 12.90 10.68 1.61
C VAL A 55 11.80 11.74 1.73
N VAL A 56 10.65 11.51 1.09
CA VAL A 56 9.52 12.44 1.15
C VAL A 56 8.99 12.56 2.58
N PHE A 57 8.84 11.44 3.29
CA PHE A 57 8.42 11.41 4.68
C PHE A 57 9.38 12.21 5.59
N LEU A 58 10.69 12.07 5.39
CA LEU A 58 11.71 12.83 6.12
C LEU A 58 11.65 14.33 5.79
N ILE A 59 11.42 14.70 4.53
CA ILE A 59 11.24 16.11 4.13
C ILE A 59 10.01 16.71 4.82
N VAL A 60 8.85 16.03 4.74
CA VAL A 60 7.62 16.50 5.39
C VAL A 60 7.82 16.58 6.91
N GLY A 61 8.46 15.58 7.51
CA GLY A 61 8.79 15.55 8.93
C GLY A 61 9.75 16.68 9.33
N PHE A 62 10.70 17.05 8.49
CA PHE A 62 11.60 18.17 8.75
C PHE A 62 10.89 19.54 8.65
N LEU A 63 9.93 19.68 7.73
CA LEU A 63 9.16 20.92 7.56
C LEU A 63 8.17 21.16 8.70
N ASN A 64 7.67 20.10 9.34
CA ASN A 64 6.82 20.22 10.53
C ASN A 64 7.08 19.08 11.52
N PRO A 65 8.19 19.15 12.28
CA PRO A 65 8.63 18.06 13.15
C PRO A 65 7.66 17.82 14.31
N LEU A 66 7.13 18.89 14.91
CA LEU A 66 6.18 18.79 16.01
C LEU A 66 4.88 18.11 15.57
N GLY A 67 4.31 18.53 14.44
CA GLY A 67 3.10 17.91 13.89
C GLY A 67 3.32 16.44 13.54
N MET A 68 4.51 16.10 13.04
CA MET A 68 4.88 14.73 12.70
C MET A 68 5.04 13.83 13.93
N PHE A 69 5.79 14.28 14.95
CA PHE A 69 5.98 13.52 16.19
C PHE A 69 4.68 13.38 16.96
N LEU A 70 3.89 14.45 17.07
CA LEU A 70 2.61 14.43 17.74
C LEU A 70 1.62 13.51 17.02
N GLY A 71 1.58 13.58 15.68
CA GLY A 71 0.75 12.71 14.87
C GLY A 71 1.13 11.23 15.04
N GLY A 72 2.43 10.93 14.93
CA GLY A 72 2.96 9.59 15.15
C GLY A 72 2.70 9.06 16.56
N ALA A 73 2.88 9.90 17.60
CA ALA A 73 2.62 9.53 18.98
C ALA A 73 1.14 9.21 19.23
N VAL A 74 0.24 10.06 18.75
CA VAL A 74 -1.22 9.85 18.88
C VAL A 74 -1.64 8.54 18.24
N VAL A 75 -1.25 8.29 16.98
CA VAL A 75 -1.61 7.05 16.28
C VAL A 75 -1.01 5.83 16.97
N THR A 76 0.26 5.91 17.38
CA THR A 76 0.94 4.80 18.06
C THR A 76 0.27 4.47 19.39
N LEU A 77 -0.07 5.47 20.21
CA LEU A 77 -0.71 5.27 21.51
C LEU A 77 -2.12 4.70 21.37
N ILE A 78 -2.91 5.22 20.42
CA ILE A 78 -4.27 4.71 20.18
C ILE A 78 -4.23 3.29 19.65
N PHE A 79 -3.33 3.00 18.71
CA PHE A 79 -3.16 1.66 18.17
C PHE A 79 -2.68 0.68 19.26
N ALA A 80 -1.60 0.99 19.97
CA ALA A 80 -1.07 0.16 21.04
C ALA A 80 -2.10 -0.05 22.17
N GLY A 81 -2.78 1.02 22.59
CA GLY A 81 -3.85 0.97 23.59
C GLY A 81 -5.03 0.12 23.16
N SER A 82 -5.46 0.22 21.90
CA SER A 82 -6.55 -0.61 21.37
C SER A 82 -6.16 -2.09 21.24
N VAL A 83 -4.94 -2.40 20.80
CA VAL A 83 -4.41 -3.77 20.75
C VAL A 83 -4.35 -4.35 22.16
N TRP A 84 -3.75 -3.63 23.11
CA TRP A 84 -3.68 -4.04 24.51
C TRP A 84 -5.07 -4.29 25.11
N ALA A 85 -6.00 -3.35 24.89
CA ALA A 85 -7.37 -3.49 25.36
C ALA A 85 -8.08 -4.68 24.70
N GLY A 86 -7.85 -4.93 23.40
CA GLY A 86 -8.38 -6.07 22.67
C GLY A 86 -7.79 -7.43 23.08
N GLU A 87 -6.69 -7.46 23.81
CA GLU A 87 -6.09 -8.69 24.34
C GLU A 87 -6.46 -8.94 25.80
N ASN A 88 -6.50 -7.87 26.59
CA ASN A 88 -6.64 -7.93 28.05
C ASN A 88 -8.08 -7.76 28.54
N GLN A 89 -8.94 -7.04 27.81
CA GLN A 89 -10.34 -6.82 28.21
C GLN A 89 -11.27 -7.78 27.48
N SER A 90 -12.02 -8.60 28.23
CA SER A 90 -12.89 -9.64 27.67
C SER A 90 -13.97 -9.08 26.72
N ILE A 91 -14.55 -7.92 27.05
CA ILE A 91 -15.57 -7.25 26.22
C ILE A 91 -14.97 -6.83 24.87
N ILE A 92 -13.83 -6.13 24.89
CA ILE A 92 -13.18 -5.60 23.67
C ILE A 92 -12.61 -6.76 22.85
N LYS A 93 -12.04 -7.77 23.49
CA LYS A 93 -11.57 -9.00 22.84
C LYS A 93 -12.69 -9.73 22.10
N ASN A 94 -13.85 -9.89 22.75
CA ASN A 94 -15.02 -10.51 22.14
C ASN A 94 -15.58 -9.65 20.99
N PHE A 95 -15.59 -8.32 21.15
CA PHE A 95 -16.00 -7.40 20.10
C PHE A 95 -15.06 -7.46 18.88
N LYS A 96 -13.74 -7.37 19.08
CA LYS A 96 -12.71 -7.51 18.04
C LYS A 96 -12.84 -8.83 17.28
N LYS A 97 -13.11 -9.94 17.99
CA LYS A 97 -13.29 -11.26 17.35
C LYS A 97 -14.59 -11.35 16.54
N LYS A 98 -15.69 -10.79 17.05
CA LYS A 98 -16.99 -10.82 16.37
C LYS A 98 -17.06 -9.86 15.19
N ASN A 99 -16.48 -8.66 15.32
CA ASN A 99 -16.56 -7.59 14.34
C ASN A 99 -15.18 -6.93 14.13
N PRO A 100 -14.20 -7.65 13.53
CA PRO A 100 -12.84 -7.14 13.36
C PRO A 100 -12.78 -5.86 12.52
N THR A 101 -13.60 -5.75 11.47
CA THR A 101 -13.68 -4.57 10.62
C THR A 101 -14.16 -3.35 11.40
N LEU A 102 -15.22 -3.50 12.21
CA LEU A 102 -15.76 -2.40 13.00
C LEU A 102 -14.79 -1.97 14.11
N PHE A 103 -14.03 -2.91 14.67
CA PHE A 103 -12.95 -2.62 15.61
C PHE A 103 -11.86 -1.77 14.96
N VAL A 104 -11.36 -2.14 13.78
CA VAL A 104 -10.37 -1.35 13.04
C VAL A 104 -10.93 0.03 12.68
N LEU A 105 -12.18 0.09 12.21
CA LEU A 105 -12.86 1.35 11.88
C LEU A 105 -12.94 2.27 13.10
N ALA A 106 -13.32 1.74 14.27
CA ALA A 106 -13.36 2.52 15.50
C ALA A 106 -11.98 3.08 15.87
N VAL A 107 -10.92 2.27 15.78
CA VAL A 107 -9.53 2.73 16.02
C VAL A 107 -9.13 3.83 15.06
N MET A 108 -9.47 3.71 13.77
CA MET A 108 -9.19 4.73 12.75
C MET A 108 -9.95 6.04 13.04
N VAL A 109 -11.24 5.96 13.36
CA VAL A 109 -12.08 7.12 13.67
C VAL A 109 -11.58 7.83 14.93
N THR A 110 -11.26 7.08 15.99
CA THR A 110 -10.68 7.65 17.21
C THR A 110 -9.34 8.31 16.94
N SER A 111 -8.48 7.67 16.13
CA SER A 111 -7.19 8.26 15.74
C SER A 111 -7.37 9.57 14.99
N TYR A 112 -8.27 9.61 14.01
CA TYR A 112 -8.58 10.83 13.25
C TYR A 112 -9.13 11.94 14.15
N PHE A 113 -10.08 11.62 15.04
CA PHE A 113 -10.67 12.58 15.97
C PHE A 113 -9.62 13.17 16.92
N VAL A 114 -8.74 12.34 17.49
CA VAL A 114 -7.71 12.84 18.41
C VAL A 114 -6.69 13.69 17.64
N LEU A 115 -6.28 13.27 16.45
CA LEU A 115 -5.37 14.06 15.60
C LEU A 115 -5.96 15.44 15.26
N SER A 116 -7.28 15.54 15.02
CA SER A 116 -7.92 16.80 14.66
C SER A 116 -7.91 17.83 15.78
N LEU A 117 -7.92 17.39 17.04
CA LEU A 117 -7.76 18.27 18.20
C LEU A 117 -6.40 18.96 18.23
N PHE A 118 -5.37 18.34 17.67
CA PHE A 118 -4.01 18.84 17.69
C PHE A 118 -3.59 19.59 16.41
N GLY A 119 -4.47 19.71 15.41
CA GLY A 119 -4.17 20.38 14.14
C GLY A 119 -3.10 19.70 13.27
N GLY A 120 -2.56 18.55 13.69
CA GLY A 120 -1.50 17.81 13.00
C GLY A 120 -2.00 16.86 11.91
N VAL A 121 -3.32 16.74 11.71
CA VAL A 121 -3.96 15.81 10.76
C VAL A 121 -3.37 15.94 9.37
N LEU A 122 -3.29 17.17 8.84
CA LEU A 122 -2.86 17.39 7.47
C LEU A 122 -1.41 16.97 7.29
N VAL A 123 -0.51 17.36 8.19
CA VAL A 123 0.93 17.01 8.10
C VAL A 123 1.12 15.50 8.12
N PHE A 124 0.43 14.81 9.04
CA PHE A 124 0.55 13.36 9.16
C PHE A 124 -0.06 12.62 7.96
N ILE A 125 -1.26 13.02 7.53
CA ILE A 125 -1.91 12.45 6.34
C ILE A 125 -1.09 12.73 5.08
N PHE A 126 -0.60 13.96 4.88
CA PHE A 126 0.26 14.29 3.75
C PHE A 126 1.58 13.51 3.81
N GLY A 127 2.19 13.34 4.99
CA GLY A 127 3.41 12.57 5.16
C GLY A 127 3.30 11.12 4.68
N ILE A 128 2.10 10.54 4.68
CA ILE A 128 1.85 9.17 4.21
C ILE A 128 1.27 9.17 2.78
N THR A 129 0.18 9.91 2.56
CA THR A 129 -0.58 9.90 1.31
C THR A 129 0.20 10.51 0.15
N PHE A 130 1.00 11.56 0.39
CA PHE A 130 1.75 12.22 -0.67
C PHE A 130 2.82 11.31 -1.30
N PRO A 131 3.69 10.61 -0.53
CA PRO A 131 4.62 9.65 -1.14
C PRO A 131 3.90 8.51 -1.88
N LEU A 132 2.77 8.01 -1.37
CA LEU A 132 1.98 7.00 -2.08
C LEU A 132 1.44 7.52 -3.42
N LEU A 133 0.94 8.76 -3.44
CA LEU A 133 0.49 9.41 -4.69
C LEU A 133 1.63 9.56 -5.68
N LEU A 134 2.82 10.00 -5.25
CA LEU A 134 3.99 10.12 -6.12
C LEU A 134 4.40 8.76 -6.71
N ILE A 135 4.39 7.70 -5.89
CA ILE A 135 4.65 6.32 -6.33
C ILE A 135 3.62 5.89 -7.38
N LEU A 136 2.32 6.12 -7.13
CA LEU A 136 1.26 5.76 -8.07
C LEU A 136 1.32 6.56 -9.38
N ILE A 137 1.63 7.85 -9.32
CA ILE A 137 1.84 8.70 -10.49
C ILE A 137 3.03 8.17 -11.29
N HIS A 138 4.15 7.88 -10.63
CA HIS A 138 5.33 7.33 -11.30
C HIS A 138 5.05 5.95 -11.92
N ALA A 139 4.50 5.01 -11.15
CA ALA A 139 4.15 3.68 -11.60
C ALA A 139 3.10 3.71 -12.72
N SER A 140 2.20 4.69 -12.67
CA SER A 140 1.28 4.97 -13.76
C SER A 140 2.06 5.43 -14.98
N LEU A 141 2.80 6.53 -14.94
CA LEU A 141 3.36 7.15 -16.14
C LEU A 141 4.53 6.37 -16.78
N ARG A 142 5.28 5.58 -15.99
CA ARG A 142 6.46 4.85 -16.50
C ARG A 142 6.04 3.76 -17.50
N LEU A 143 6.65 3.78 -18.69
CA LEU A 143 6.44 2.74 -19.70
C LEU A 143 7.10 1.43 -19.29
N ARG A 144 6.49 0.29 -19.65
CA ARG A 144 7.04 -1.04 -19.36
C ARG A 144 8.32 -1.30 -20.17
N ASN A 145 9.46 -1.39 -19.50
CA ASN A 145 10.72 -1.82 -20.09
C ASN A 145 10.77 -3.35 -20.29
N MET A 146 11.56 -3.86 -21.23
CA MET A 146 11.73 -5.31 -21.46
C MET A 146 12.35 -6.03 -20.24
N LYS A 147 13.24 -5.36 -19.51
CA LYS A 147 13.80 -5.84 -18.23
C LYS A 147 12.71 -6.02 -17.17
N ASN A 148 11.80 -5.04 -17.07
CA ASN A 148 10.62 -5.08 -16.21
C ASN A 148 9.69 -6.27 -16.56
N ARG A 149 9.52 -6.59 -17.86
CA ARG A 149 8.75 -7.77 -18.27
C ARG A 149 9.40 -9.10 -17.88
N LEU A 150 10.72 -9.21 -17.97
CA LEU A 150 11.46 -10.44 -17.66
C LEU A 150 11.47 -10.72 -16.16
N GLU A 151 11.77 -9.71 -15.34
CA GLU A 151 11.79 -9.89 -13.89
C GLU A 151 10.40 -10.21 -13.33
N ASN A 152 9.34 -9.57 -13.82
CA ASN A 152 7.98 -9.90 -13.38
C ASN A 152 7.56 -11.31 -13.80
N LYS A 153 8.06 -11.82 -14.94
CA LYS A 153 7.85 -13.22 -15.32
C LYS A 153 8.60 -14.18 -14.41
N MET A 154 9.78 -13.81 -13.93
CA MET A 154 10.53 -14.63 -12.97
C MET A 154 9.87 -14.63 -11.59
N GLU A 155 9.38 -13.49 -11.12
CA GLU A 155 8.62 -13.39 -9.87
C GLU A 155 7.28 -14.15 -9.98
N GLY A 156 6.52 -13.96 -11.06
CA GLY A 156 5.27 -14.70 -11.31
C GLY A 156 5.46 -16.21 -11.51
N ALA A 157 6.63 -16.64 -11.98
CA ALA A 157 7.00 -18.07 -12.02
C ALA A 157 7.47 -18.61 -10.66
N GLY A 158 7.50 -17.78 -9.61
CA GLY A 158 7.93 -18.16 -8.26
C GLY A 158 9.44 -18.33 -8.09
N LEU A 159 10.25 -17.93 -9.09
CA LEU A 159 11.72 -18.02 -9.04
C LEU A 159 12.34 -16.98 -8.11
N LYS A 160 11.61 -15.91 -7.79
CA LYS A 160 11.97 -14.89 -6.79
C LYS A 160 10.72 -14.50 -6.00
N LYS A 161 10.87 -14.35 -4.69
CA LYS A 161 9.80 -13.86 -3.80
C LYS A 161 10.23 -12.59 -3.10
N THR A 162 9.62 -11.49 -3.49
CA THR A 162 9.80 -10.16 -2.89
C THR A 162 8.56 -9.79 -2.04
N PRO A 163 8.68 -8.89 -1.05
CA PRO A 163 7.55 -8.50 -0.21
C PRO A 163 6.36 -7.96 -1.00
N MET A 164 6.60 -7.10 -2.00
CA MET A 164 5.54 -6.56 -2.84
C MET A 164 4.92 -7.66 -3.73
N GLY A 165 5.70 -8.65 -4.16
CA GLY A 165 5.16 -9.81 -4.88
C GLY A 165 4.18 -10.62 -4.04
N VAL A 166 4.51 -10.86 -2.78
CA VAL A 166 3.57 -11.52 -1.85
C VAL A 166 2.32 -10.68 -1.64
N ILE A 167 2.45 -9.36 -1.51
CA ILE A 167 1.28 -8.46 -1.38
C ILE A 167 0.40 -8.55 -2.63
N MET A 168 1.00 -8.52 -3.82
CA MET A 168 0.26 -8.62 -5.08
C MET A 168 -0.46 -9.97 -5.23
N ASP A 169 0.22 -11.08 -4.91
CA ASP A 169 -0.41 -12.42 -4.91
C ASP A 169 -1.60 -12.48 -3.94
N LEU A 170 -1.48 -11.85 -2.76
CA LEU A 170 -2.57 -11.78 -1.79
C LEU A 170 -3.73 -10.94 -2.29
N LEU A 171 -3.46 -9.83 -2.99
CA LEU A 171 -4.50 -8.98 -3.59
C LEU A 171 -5.25 -9.72 -4.70
N ASP A 172 -4.53 -10.42 -5.58
CA ASP A 172 -5.12 -11.22 -6.67
C ASP A 172 -6.03 -12.33 -6.12
N GLN A 173 -5.56 -13.04 -5.09
CA GLN A 173 -6.38 -14.04 -4.38
C GLN A 173 -7.62 -13.45 -3.69
N GLN A 174 -7.60 -12.18 -3.27
CA GLN A 174 -8.77 -11.51 -2.72
C GLN A 174 -9.77 -11.14 -3.83
N GLU A 175 -9.29 -10.63 -4.96
CA GLU A 175 -10.11 -10.29 -6.13
C GLU A 175 -10.86 -11.53 -6.64
N GLU A 176 -10.17 -12.66 -6.81
CA GLU A 176 -10.82 -13.93 -7.22
C GLU A 176 -11.92 -14.38 -6.25
N ARG A 177 -11.71 -14.20 -4.93
CA ARG A 177 -12.72 -14.55 -3.92
C ARG A 177 -13.93 -13.63 -4.02
N MET A 178 -13.71 -12.33 -4.21
CA MET A 178 -14.79 -11.37 -4.38
C MET A 178 -15.64 -11.67 -5.61
N ASN A 179 -15.00 -11.96 -6.75
CA ASN A 179 -15.69 -12.31 -7.99
C ASN A 179 -16.55 -13.57 -7.81
N LYS A 180 -16.01 -14.62 -7.16
CA LYS A 180 -16.79 -15.83 -6.83
C LYS A 180 -17.99 -15.56 -5.94
N ILE A 181 -17.88 -14.65 -4.98
CA ILE A 181 -19.00 -14.25 -4.11
C ILE A 181 -20.05 -13.50 -4.91
N GLN A 182 -19.64 -12.58 -5.80
CA GLN A 182 -20.55 -11.85 -6.67
C GLN A 182 -21.31 -12.81 -7.61
N ASP A 183 -20.61 -13.73 -8.27
CA ASP A 183 -21.21 -14.74 -9.15
C ASP A 183 -22.22 -15.62 -8.39
N PHE A 184 -21.90 -15.99 -7.14
CA PHE A 184 -22.80 -16.75 -6.28
C PHE A 184 -24.07 -15.96 -5.92
N ILE A 185 -23.93 -14.68 -5.59
CA ILE A 185 -25.07 -13.80 -5.29
C ILE A 185 -25.95 -13.61 -6.53
N GLU A 186 -25.36 -13.35 -7.70
CA GLU A 186 -26.09 -13.21 -8.96
C GLU A 186 -26.78 -14.51 -9.37
N GLY A 187 -26.14 -15.66 -9.15
CA GLY A 187 -26.72 -16.97 -9.37
C GLY A 187 -27.95 -17.22 -8.49
N LYS A 188 -27.87 -16.84 -7.20
CA LYS A 188 -28.99 -16.93 -6.25
C LYS A 188 -30.14 -15.96 -6.53
N LEU A 189 -29.87 -14.83 -7.17
CA LEU A 189 -30.87 -13.81 -7.56
C LEU A 189 -31.60 -14.16 -8.86
N LYS A 190 -31.05 -15.07 -9.66
CA LYS A 190 -31.64 -15.55 -10.92
C LYS A 190 -32.46 -16.84 -10.75
N GLU A 191 -32.43 -17.46 -9.57
CA GLU A 191 -33.34 -18.53 -9.11
C GLU A 191 -34.61 -17.94 -8.48
#